data_AF-A0A7J4IQN1-F1
#
_entry.id   AF-A0A7J4IQN1-F1
#
_cell.length_a   1.000
_cell.length_b   1.000
_cell.length_c   1.000
_cell.angle_alpha   90.00
_cell.angle_beta   90.00
_cell.angle_gamma   90.00
#
_symmetry.space_group_name_H-M   'P 1'
#
loop_
_entity.id
_entity.type
_entity.pdbx_description
1 polymer ?
#
loop_
_entity_poly.entity_id
_entity_poly.type
_entity_poly.pdbx_seq_one_letter_code
_entity_poly.pdbx_strand_id
1 'polypeptide(L)'
;MIQDKILDIEQSVIGKSSSPWAKDHNDIAFTYVGMGISLIYSLFSFINITSDEGTSIKAIIFAVLVFLATFLAVYLTVTSILKLSFRKNPATTLLGIISAWIIYLVVSGFGHFALIDAEWEVVWANRVLVIVGQLMTESLTQSYLPNQSWRLWSVLYLTFAIISAAYGTTGDKPYKFLIPFTIFCGILTYIAWNPTAINYNSDEPVMKLLGATILSYITFGLSYYYCSINEEYKANKLRSYLALSSVLVFFFAVFIMNPPEAVQELCADIFSISSDDNIQLTRCGGVEASQWGGIFVNLIVATAGCVLGFGIGVVLAFGRQSELPFFKYPSVALIETV
;
A
#
# COMPACT_ATOMS: atom_id res chain seq x y z
N MET A 1 16.03 17.99 -35.19
CA MET A 1 15.31 16.81 -34.65
C MET A 1 15.49 16.61 -33.15
N ILE A 2 16.71 16.52 -32.60
CA ILE A 2 16.90 16.39 -31.13
C ILE A 2 16.66 17.73 -30.42
N GLN A 3 17.15 18.83 -30.99
CA GLN A 3 16.96 20.19 -30.44
C GLN A 3 15.48 20.58 -30.38
N ASP A 4 14.73 20.30 -31.44
CA ASP A 4 13.29 20.57 -31.50
C ASP A 4 12.53 19.79 -30.43
N LYS A 5 12.87 18.51 -30.21
CA LYS A 5 12.28 17.69 -29.14
C LYS A 5 12.55 18.24 -27.74
N ILE A 6 13.76 18.75 -27.49
CA ILE A 6 14.10 19.36 -26.19
C ILE A 6 13.26 20.63 -25.99
N LEU A 7 13.13 21.45 -27.03
CA LEU A 7 12.33 22.66 -27.01
C LEU A 7 10.83 22.35 -26.78
N ASP A 8 10.30 21.33 -27.46
CA ASP A 8 8.91 20.89 -27.31
C ASP A 8 8.62 20.43 -25.88
N ILE A 9 9.51 19.64 -25.28
CA ILE A 9 9.38 19.20 -23.88
C ILE A 9 9.42 20.40 -22.94
N GLU A 10 10.38 21.31 -23.10
CA GLU A 10 10.49 22.50 -22.25
C GLU A 10 9.24 23.40 -22.37
N GLN A 11 8.79 23.65 -23.59
CA GLN A 11 7.59 24.46 -23.86
C GLN A 11 6.31 23.79 -23.37
N SER A 12 6.26 22.45 -23.29
CA SER A 12 5.13 21.74 -22.69
C SER A 12 4.99 22.01 -21.19
N VAL A 13 6.11 22.23 -20.50
CA VAL A 13 6.14 22.43 -19.03
C VAL A 13 6.05 23.91 -18.67
N ILE A 14 6.82 24.78 -19.33
CA ILE A 14 6.93 26.19 -18.97
C ILE A 14 6.06 27.08 -19.88
N GLY A 15 5.70 26.60 -21.06
CA GLY A 15 5.03 27.41 -22.09
C GLY A 15 6.02 28.07 -23.06
N LYS A 16 5.47 28.66 -24.12
CA LYS A 16 6.25 29.30 -25.19
C LYS A 16 6.98 30.56 -24.72
N SER A 17 8.17 30.77 -25.29
CA SER A 17 9.02 31.95 -25.05
C SER A 17 8.31 33.26 -25.45
N SER A 18 8.47 34.29 -24.63
CA SER A 18 7.97 35.65 -24.89
C SER A 18 9.10 36.68 -25.02
N SER A 19 10.35 36.27 -24.91
CA SER A 19 11.50 37.18 -24.96
C SER A 19 11.65 37.80 -26.36
N PRO A 20 11.81 39.13 -26.47
CA PRO A 20 12.10 39.81 -27.75
C PRO A 20 13.40 39.33 -28.41
N TRP A 21 14.31 38.75 -27.61
CA TRP A 21 15.61 38.27 -28.05
C TRP A 21 15.61 36.77 -28.43
N ALA A 22 14.54 36.06 -28.12
CA ALA A 22 14.33 34.66 -28.51
C ALA A 22 13.57 34.59 -29.85
N LYS A 23 14.30 34.84 -30.95
CA LYS A 23 13.87 34.37 -32.29
C LYS A 23 14.16 32.88 -32.41
N ASP A 24 13.46 32.15 -33.30
CA ASP A 24 13.50 30.68 -33.41
C ASP A 24 14.93 30.06 -33.43
N HIS A 25 15.94 30.78 -33.93
CA HIS A 25 17.34 30.30 -33.93
C HIS A 25 18.09 30.47 -32.59
N ASN A 26 17.68 31.42 -31.74
CA ASN A 26 18.35 31.73 -30.47
C ASN A 26 17.64 31.12 -29.24
N ASP A 27 16.41 30.62 -29.37
CA ASP A 27 15.64 30.08 -28.22
C ASP A 27 16.32 28.85 -27.59
N ILE A 28 16.97 28.03 -28.41
CA ILE A 28 17.74 26.87 -27.93
C ILE A 28 19.01 27.29 -27.15
N ALA A 29 19.60 28.43 -27.47
CA ALA A 29 20.78 28.93 -26.75
C ALA A 29 20.43 29.29 -25.31
N PHE A 30 19.25 29.88 -25.07
CA PHE A 30 18.75 30.14 -23.71
C PHE A 30 18.50 28.85 -22.93
N THR A 31 18.02 27.80 -23.58
CA THR A 31 17.89 26.47 -22.97
C THR A 31 19.24 25.91 -22.52
N TYR A 32 20.28 25.98 -23.37
CA TYR A 32 21.62 25.51 -22.99
C TYR A 32 22.25 26.33 -21.86
N VAL A 33 22.07 27.66 -21.87
CA VAL A 33 22.52 28.51 -20.77
C VAL A 33 21.81 28.14 -19.47
N GLY A 34 20.49 27.91 -19.53
CA GLY A 34 19.70 27.44 -18.39
C GLY A 34 20.20 26.09 -17.85
N MET A 35 20.46 25.12 -18.73
CA MET A 35 21.04 23.82 -18.36
C MET A 35 22.44 23.96 -17.75
N GLY A 36 23.27 24.87 -18.26
CA GLY A 36 24.61 25.11 -17.71
C GLY A 36 24.56 25.66 -16.28
N ILE A 37 23.71 26.66 -16.05
CA ILE A 37 23.53 27.26 -14.71
C ILE A 37 22.95 26.23 -13.73
N SER A 38 21.94 25.47 -14.14
CA SER A 38 21.34 24.44 -13.28
C SER A 38 22.30 23.30 -12.98
N LEU A 39 23.16 22.91 -13.93
CA LEU A 39 24.18 21.90 -13.72
C LEU A 39 25.24 22.35 -12.71
N ILE A 40 25.69 23.61 -12.77
CA ILE A 40 26.63 24.16 -11.79
C ILE A 40 26.01 24.17 -10.39
N TYR A 41 24.76 24.64 -10.26
CA TYR A 41 24.09 24.70 -8.97
C TYR A 41 23.82 23.32 -8.37
N SER A 42 23.36 22.37 -9.19
CA SER A 42 23.13 20.99 -8.74
C SER A 42 24.44 20.29 -8.37
N LEU A 43 25.54 20.49 -9.10
CA LEU A 43 26.86 19.97 -8.71
C LEU A 43 27.32 20.53 -7.37
N PHE A 44 27.12 21.84 -7.14
CA PHE A 44 27.42 22.45 -5.84
C PHE A 44 26.59 21.81 -4.72
N SER A 45 25.28 21.60 -4.93
CA SER A 45 24.43 20.89 -3.97
C SER A 45 24.90 19.47 -3.71
N PHE A 46 25.34 18.74 -4.73
CA PHE A 46 25.84 17.36 -4.61
C PHE A 46 27.12 17.30 -3.76
N ILE A 47 28.05 18.22 -4.00
CA ILE A 47 29.31 18.31 -3.25
C ILE A 47 29.04 18.63 -1.79
N ASN A 48 28.13 19.58 -1.50
CA ASN A 48 27.78 19.92 -0.11
C ASN A 48 27.21 18.72 0.63
N ILE A 49 26.23 18.02 0.04
CA ILE A 49 25.61 16.84 0.68
C ILE A 49 26.64 15.74 0.94
N THR A 50 27.52 15.46 -0.03
CA THR A 50 28.56 14.42 0.13
C THR A 50 29.62 14.84 1.17
N SER A 51 29.83 16.14 1.37
CA SER A 51 30.75 16.67 2.39
C SER A 51 30.14 16.60 3.79
N ASP A 52 28.84 16.85 3.91
CA ASP A 52 28.12 16.87 5.19
C ASP A 52 27.79 15.43 5.67
N GLU A 53 27.25 14.58 4.79
CA GLU A 53 26.74 13.24 5.11
C GLU A 53 27.73 12.10 4.81
N GLY A 54 28.87 12.42 4.20
CA GLY A 54 29.92 11.48 3.83
C GLY A 54 29.63 10.65 2.56
N THR A 55 30.37 9.55 2.39
CA THR A 55 30.40 8.74 1.16
C THR A 55 29.72 7.37 1.30
N SER A 56 28.82 7.22 2.27
CA SER A 56 28.02 6.00 2.40
C SER A 56 27.14 5.78 1.16
N ILE A 57 26.80 4.52 0.84
CA ILE A 57 25.95 4.21 -0.33
C ILE A 57 24.60 4.96 -0.22
N LYS A 58 24.03 5.05 0.98
CA LYS A 58 22.78 5.78 1.24
C LYS A 58 22.93 7.28 0.96
N ALA A 59 24.02 7.89 1.44
CA ALA A 59 24.32 9.30 1.21
C ALA A 59 24.56 9.61 -0.27
N ILE A 60 25.24 8.73 -1.01
CA ILE A 60 25.46 8.89 -2.45
C ILE A 60 24.12 8.83 -3.21
N ILE A 61 23.26 7.85 -2.90
CA ILE A 61 21.93 7.76 -3.52
C ILE A 61 21.12 9.03 -3.23
N PHE A 62 21.13 9.49 -1.98
CA PHE A 62 20.46 10.73 -1.58
C PHE A 62 21.01 11.94 -2.35
N ALA A 63 22.34 12.11 -2.41
CA ALA A 63 22.98 13.20 -3.12
C ALA A 63 22.63 13.20 -4.62
N VAL A 64 22.59 12.03 -5.27
CA VAL A 64 22.18 11.89 -6.68
C VAL A 64 20.70 12.28 -6.88
N LEU A 65 19.81 11.87 -5.98
CA LEU A 65 18.39 12.23 -6.06
C LEU A 65 18.20 13.74 -5.90
N VAL A 66 18.86 14.36 -4.92
CA VAL A 66 18.79 15.81 -4.71
C VAL A 66 19.46 16.56 -5.86
N PHE A 67 20.54 16.05 -6.44
CA PHE A 67 21.16 16.60 -7.65
C PHE A 67 20.15 16.67 -8.81
N LEU A 68 19.44 15.58 -9.08
CA LEU A 68 18.44 15.54 -10.16
C LEU A 68 17.25 16.49 -9.88
N ALA A 69 16.77 16.51 -8.64
CA ALA A 69 15.65 17.37 -8.26
C ALA A 69 16.02 18.86 -8.26
N THR A 70 17.21 19.21 -7.76
CA THR A 70 17.75 20.60 -7.83
C THR A 70 18.01 21.02 -9.27
N PHE A 71 18.57 20.13 -10.10
CA PHE A 71 18.77 20.40 -11.52
C PHE A 71 17.44 20.75 -12.19
N LEU A 72 16.39 19.95 -11.97
CA LEU A 72 15.07 20.19 -12.55
C LEU A 72 14.47 21.53 -12.07
N ALA A 73 14.47 21.78 -10.76
CA ALA A 73 13.89 23.00 -10.18
C ALA A 73 14.62 24.28 -10.64
N VAL A 74 15.95 24.26 -10.66
CA VAL A 74 16.76 25.39 -11.12
C VAL A 74 16.69 25.55 -12.64
N TYR A 75 16.70 24.47 -13.40
CA TYR A 75 16.56 24.53 -14.86
C TYR A 75 15.24 25.20 -15.26
N LEU A 76 14.11 24.78 -14.69
CA LEU A 76 12.80 25.32 -15.04
C LEU A 76 12.61 26.77 -14.56
N THR A 77 13.20 27.15 -13.41
CA THR A 77 13.17 28.55 -12.96
C THR A 77 14.03 29.46 -13.83
N VAL A 78 15.28 29.07 -14.10
CA VAL A 78 16.23 29.88 -14.90
C VAL A 78 15.74 30.03 -16.34
N THR A 79 15.28 28.96 -16.98
CA THR A 79 14.76 29.03 -18.36
C THR A 79 13.49 29.87 -18.45
N SER A 80 12.59 29.77 -17.47
CA SER A 80 11.40 30.62 -17.38
C SER A 80 11.74 32.11 -17.30
N ILE A 81 12.75 32.47 -16.50
CA ILE A 81 13.22 33.84 -16.35
C ILE A 81 13.89 34.33 -17.64
N LEU A 82 14.82 33.54 -18.20
CA LEU A 82 15.56 33.89 -19.43
C LEU A 82 14.63 34.08 -20.64
N LYS A 83 13.61 33.24 -20.77
CA LYS A 83 12.65 33.26 -21.89
C LYS A 83 11.44 34.16 -21.65
N LEU A 84 11.30 34.72 -20.45
CA LEU A 84 10.17 35.54 -20.01
C LEU A 84 8.81 34.84 -20.27
N SER A 85 8.75 33.53 -20.06
CA SER A 85 7.58 32.69 -20.40
C SER A 85 6.31 33.12 -19.65
N PHE A 86 6.46 33.71 -18.46
CA PHE A 86 5.39 34.28 -17.65
C PHE A 86 4.51 35.30 -18.39
N ARG A 87 5.05 36.02 -19.39
CA ARG A 87 4.30 37.07 -20.09
C ARG A 87 3.25 36.52 -21.05
N LYS A 88 3.49 35.35 -21.64
CA LYS A 88 2.55 34.70 -22.57
C LYS A 88 1.69 33.66 -21.87
N ASN A 89 2.29 32.84 -20.99
CA ASN A 89 1.61 31.70 -20.39
C ASN A 89 1.84 31.62 -18.86
N PRO A 90 1.32 32.58 -18.07
CA PRO A 90 1.62 32.68 -16.65
C PRO A 90 1.21 31.42 -15.86
N ALA A 91 0.05 30.83 -16.17
CA ALA A 91 -0.47 29.67 -15.45
C ALA A 91 0.40 28.42 -15.64
N THR A 92 0.79 28.11 -16.88
CA THR A 92 1.62 26.92 -17.17
C THR A 92 3.03 27.09 -16.62
N THR A 93 3.62 28.28 -16.78
CA THR A 93 4.92 28.61 -16.21
C THR A 93 4.94 28.46 -14.69
N LEU A 94 3.93 29.00 -14.00
CA LEU A 94 3.83 28.92 -12.54
C LEU A 94 3.65 27.46 -12.08
N LEU A 95 2.78 26.70 -12.75
CA LEU A 95 2.55 25.29 -12.43
C LEU A 95 3.82 24.45 -12.61
N GLY A 96 4.56 24.65 -13.70
CA GLY A 96 5.83 23.98 -13.95
C GLY A 96 6.89 24.28 -12.88
N ILE A 97 7.03 25.55 -12.48
CA ILE A 97 7.97 25.93 -11.42
C ILE A 97 7.55 25.38 -10.06
N ILE A 98 6.29 25.57 -9.67
CA ILE A 98 5.78 25.11 -8.37
C ILE A 98 5.91 23.59 -8.26
N SER A 99 5.51 22.84 -9.30
CA SER A 99 5.64 21.38 -9.31
C SER A 99 7.10 20.93 -9.18
N ALA A 100 8.05 21.58 -9.85
CA ALA A 100 9.46 21.25 -9.75
C ALA A 100 10.04 21.51 -8.35
N TRP A 101 9.64 22.62 -7.71
CA TRP A 101 10.03 22.90 -6.33
C TRP A 101 9.36 21.96 -5.32
N ILE A 102 8.11 21.54 -5.54
CA ILE A 102 7.48 20.50 -4.72
C ILE A 102 8.25 19.19 -4.84
N ILE A 103 8.66 18.79 -6.05
CA ILE A 103 9.50 17.60 -6.25
C ILE A 103 10.81 17.74 -5.48
N TYR A 104 11.49 18.90 -5.56
CA TYR A 104 12.69 19.16 -4.77
C TYR A 104 12.45 19.08 -3.26
N LEU A 105 11.38 19.69 -2.75
CA LEU A 105 11.04 19.66 -1.32
C LEU A 105 10.77 18.23 -0.83
N VAL A 106 10.04 17.44 -1.62
CA VAL A 106 9.78 16.04 -1.31
C VAL A 106 11.08 15.24 -1.35
N VAL A 107 11.88 15.35 -2.41
CA VAL A 107 13.12 14.58 -2.55
C VAL A 107 14.16 14.98 -1.50
N SER A 108 14.31 16.28 -1.21
CA SER A 108 15.25 16.76 -0.20
C SER A 108 14.78 16.45 1.22
N GLY A 109 13.52 16.72 1.55
CA GLY A 109 12.99 16.54 2.90
C GLY A 109 12.74 15.06 3.23
N PHE A 110 11.92 14.39 2.42
CA PHE A 110 11.64 12.97 2.64
C PHE A 110 12.84 12.09 2.33
N GLY A 111 13.64 12.43 1.31
CA GLY A 111 14.84 11.66 0.99
C GLY A 111 15.91 11.74 2.08
N HIS A 112 16.08 12.90 2.73
CA HIS A 112 17.01 13.05 3.86
C HIS A 112 16.56 12.18 5.03
N PHE A 113 15.29 12.32 5.44
CA PHE A 113 14.71 11.44 6.46
C PHE A 113 14.87 9.96 6.10
N ALA A 114 14.47 9.56 4.89
CA ALA A 114 14.41 8.15 4.52
C ALA A 114 15.77 7.50 4.29
N LEU A 115 16.80 8.23 3.85
CA LEU A 115 18.11 7.63 3.52
C LEU A 115 19.18 7.93 4.56
N ILE A 116 19.10 9.07 5.25
CA ILE A 116 20.09 9.52 6.23
C ILE A 116 19.60 9.21 7.65
N ASP A 117 18.48 9.81 8.07
CA ASP A 117 18.02 9.73 9.47
C ASP A 117 17.39 8.38 9.83
N ALA A 118 16.71 7.73 8.88
CA ALA A 118 15.91 6.54 9.14
C ALA A 118 16.79 5.31 9.40
N GLU A 119 16.72 4.80 10.63
CA GLU A 119 17.27 3.53 11.04
C GLU A 119 16.37 2.36 10.60
N TRP A 120 16.43 2.01 9.31
CA TRP A 120 15.64 0.90 8.74
C TRP A 120 15.87 -0.44 9.43
N GLU A 121 17.02 -0.65 10.07
CA GLU A 121 17.30 -1.85 10.86
C GLU A 121 16.31 -2.00 12.02
N VAL A 122 15.91 -0.90 12.66
CA VAL A 122 14.89 -0.90 13.72
C VAL A 122 13.53 -1.30 13.16
N VAL A 123 13.19 -0.84 11.96
CA VAL A 123 11.95 -1.23 11.26
C VAL A 123 11.98 -2.72 10.90
N TRP A 124 13.10 -3.24 10.41
CA TRP A 124 13.27 -4.66 10.09
C TRP A 124 13.20 -5.55 11.33
N ALA A 125 13.80 -5.11 12.44
CA ALA A 125 13.74 -5.80 13.73
C ALA A 125 12.31 -5.86 14.28
N ASN A 126 11.53 -4.81 14.07
CA ASN A 126 10.17 -4.67 14.58
C ASN A 126 9.09 -4.87 13.51
N ARG A 127 9.39 -5.58 12.41
CA ARG A 127 8.42 -5.79 11.31
C ARG A 127 7.10 -6.43 11.74
N VAL A 128 7.13 -7.30 12.76
CA VAL A 128 5.92 -7.93 13.31
C VAL A 128 5.01 -6.89 13.96
N LEU A 129 5.58 -5.89 14.65
CA LEU A 129 4.85 -4.76 15.24
C LEU A 129 4.10 -3.98 14.16
N VAL A 130 4.74 -3.73 13.02
CA VAL A 130 4.11 -3.03 11.89
C VAL A 130 2.97 -3.84 11.28
N ILE A 131 3.10 -5.16 11.20
CA ILE A 131 2.10 -6.03 10.56
C ILE A 131 0.90 -6.27 11.47
N VAL A 132 1.14 -6.52 12.76
CA VAL A 132 0.15 -7.14 13.67
C VAL A 132 -0.16 -6.27 14.90
N GLY A 133 0.68 -5.29 15.23
CA GLY A 133 0.53 -4.46 16.42
C GLY A 133 1.23 -5.00 17.67
N GLN A 134 1.13 -4.24 18.76
CA GLN A 134 1.98 -4.40 19.95
C GLN A 134 1.73 -5.70 20.70
N LEU A 135 0.49 -5.96 21.12
CA LEU A 135 0.19 -7.10 21.98
C LEU A 135 0.51 -8.45 21.31
N MET A 136 0.20 -8.57 20.03
CA MET A 136 0.46 -9.81 19.29
C MET A 136 1.96 -10.02 19.08
N THR A 137 2.72 -8.94 18.90
CA THR A 137 4.19 -8.99 18.85
C THR A 137 4.78 -9.39 20.20
N GLU A 138 4.23 -8.86 21.29
CA GLU A 138 4.59 -9.24 22.65
C GLU A 138 4.33 -10.73 22.88
N SER A 139 3.16 -11.25 22.46
CA SER A 139 2.82 -12.68 22.56
C SER A 139 3.72 -13.62 21.75
N LEU A 140 4.47 -13.11 20.78
CA LEU A 140 5.42 -13.87 19.96
C LEU A 140 6.85 -13.83 20.51
N THR A 141 7.16 -12.82 21.33
CA THR A 141 8.52 -12.56 21.82
C THR A 141 8.69 -12.89 23.30
N GLN A 142 7.60 -12.83 24.07
CA GLN A 142 7.58 -13.03 25.51
C GLN A 142 6.95 -14.37 25.91
N SER A 143 7.52 -15.03 26.92
CA SER A 143 7.08 -16.36 27.37
C SER A 143 5.87 -16.34 28.33
N TYR A 144 5.53 -15.19 28.89
CA TYR A 144 4.42 -15.05 29.85
C TYR A 144 3.05 -14.83 29.18
N LEU A 145 3.01 -14.44 27.90
CA LEU A 145 1.78 -14.38 27.12
C LEU A 145 1.68 -15.61 26.21
N PRO A 146 0.54 -16.31 26.14
CA PRO A 146 0.35 -17.34 25.14
C PRO A 146 0.34 -16.72 23.74
N ASN A 147 0.99 -17.39 22.78
CA ASN A 147 1.00 -16.96 21.39
C ASN A 147 -0.43 -16.87 20.82
N GLN A 148 -0.92 -15.67 20.53
CA GLN A 148 -2.26 -15.42 19.96
C GLN A 148 -2.24 -15.31 18.42
N SER A 149 -1.07 -15.36 17.77
CA SER A 149 -0.92 -15.19 16.31
C SER A 149 -1.68 -16.24 15.48
N TRP A 150 -2.03 -17.39 16.07
CA TRP A 150 -2.83 -18.44 15.44
C TRP A 150 -4.17 -17.93 14.89
N ARG A 151 -4.74 -16.88 15.49
CA ARG A 151 -5.96 -16.20 15.02
C ARG A 151 -5.78 -15.65 13.61
N LEU A 152 -4.65 -14.97 13.38
CA LEU A 152 -4.30 -14.36 12.09
C LEU A 152 -4.03 -15.41 11.04
N TRP A 153 -3.30 -16.46 11.40
CA TRP A 153 -2.99 -17.55 10.49
C TRP A 153 -4.28 -18.21 9.99
N SER A 154 -5.26 -18.42 10.86
CA SER A 154 -6.56 -18.98 10.48
C SER A 154 -7.27 -18.10 9.44
N VAL A 155 -7.31 -16.79 9.65
CA VAL A 155 -7.89 -15.83 8.71
C VAL A 155 -7.12 -15.79 7.39
N LEU A 156 -5.79 -15.81 7.46
CA LEU A 156 -4.91 -15.77 6.28
C LEU A 156 -5.12 -17.00 5.40
N TYR A 157 -5.18 -18.21 5.98
CA TYR A 157 -5.40 -19.45 5.24
C TYR A 157 -6.74 -19.43 4.49
N LEU A 158 -7.82 -19.01 5.17
CA LEU A 158 -9.14 -18.90 4.56
C LEU A 158 -9.17 -17.83 3.45
N THR A 159 -8.54 -16.69 3.69
CA THR A 159 -8.45 -15.60 2.71
C THR A 159 -7.67 -16.03 1.46
N PHE A 160 -6.52 -16.68 1.65
CA PHE A 160 -5.70 -17.19 0.55
C PHE A 160 -6.49 -18.21 -0.27
N ALA A 161 -7.17 -19.15 0.39
CA ALA A 161 -8.01 -20.16 -0.25
C ALA A 161 -9.17 -19.56 -1.06
N ILE A 162 -9.83 -18.52 -0.56
CA ILE A 162 -10.94 -17.87 -1.27
C ILE A 162 -10.43 -17.05 -2.45
N ILE A 163 -9.37 -16.26 -2.26
CA ILE A 163 -8.80 -15.43 -3.34
C ILE A 163 -8.32 -16.33 -4.48
N SER A 164 -7.58 -17.39 -4.16
CA SER A 164 -7.08 -18.33 -5.16
C SER A 164 -8.21 -19.09 -5.86
N ALA A 165 -9.23 -19.54 -5.13
CA ALA A 165 -10.40 -20.18 -5.72
C ALA A 165 -11.16 -19.19 -6.63
N ALA A 166 -11.33 -17.94 -6.22
CA ALA A 166 -12.00 -16.91 -7.02
C ALA A 166 -11.25 -16.67 -8.34
N TYR A 167 -9.93 -16.49 -8.31
CA TYR A 167 -9.09 -16.36 -9.50
C TYR A 167 -9.12 -17.63 -10.38
N GLY A 168 -9.22 -18.81 -9.77
CA GLY A 168 -9.41 -20.07 -10.51
C GLY A 168 -10.69 -20.09 -11.35
N THR A 169 -11.73 -19.36 -10.95
CA THR A 169 -12.98 -19.32 -11.72
C THR A 169 -12.95 -18.43 -12.97
N THR A 170 -11.91 -17.62 -13.16
CA THR A 170 -11.84 -16.63 -14.26
C THR A 170 -11.64 -17.29 -15.63
N GLY A 171 -11.20 -18.55 -15.69
CA GLY A 171 -10.94 -19.27 -16.95
C GLY A 171 -9.73 -18.76 -17.73
N ASP A 172 -9.01 -17.79 -17.15
CA ASP A 172 -7.77 -17.25 -17.68
C ASP A 172 -6.62 -18.25 -17.55
N LYS A 173 -5.57 -18.08 -18.36
CA LYS A 173 -4.41 -18.98 -18.33
C LYS A 173 -3.77 -19.02 -16.93
N PRO A 174 -3.48 -20.20 -16.35
CA PRO A 174 -3.04 -20.34 -14.96
C PRO A 174 -1.84 -19.48 -14.54
N TYR A 175 -0.88 -19.27 -15.46
CA TYR A 175 0.32 -18.49 -15.16
C TYR A 175 0.05 -17.03 -14.80
N LYS A 176 -1.09 -16.46 -15.24
CA LYS A 176 -1.48 -15.08 -14.92
C LYS A 176 -1.74 -14.89 -13.42
N PHE A 177 -2.16 -15.93 -12.71
CA PHE A 177 -2.32 -15.91 -11.26
C PHE A 177 -1.11 -16.52 -10.56
N LEU A 178 -0.66 -17.70 -11.00
CA LEU A 178 0.38 -18.46 -10.30
C LEU A 178 1.69 -17.67 -10.20
N ILE A 179 2.19 -17.08 -11.29
CA ILE A 179 3.47 -16.36 -11.28
C ILE A 179 3.45 -15.16 -10.31
N PRO A 180 2.54 -14.17 -10.43
CA PRO A 180 2.54 -13.04 -9.51
C PRO A 180 2.21 -13.46 -8.07
N PHE A 181 1.35 -14.45 -7.87
CA PHE A 181 1.03 -14.95 -6.53
C PHE A 181 2.22 -15.65 -5.86
N THR A 182 3.00 -16.44 -6.62
CA THR A 182 4.25 -17.04 -6.13
C THR A 182 5.26 -15.96 -5.75
N ILE A 183 5.44 -14.94 -6.60
CA ILE A 183 6.34 -13.81 -6.31
C ILE A 183 5.89 -13.10 -5.03
N PHE A 184 4.60 -12.81 -4.90
CA PHE A 184 4.04 -12.19 -3.70
C PHE A 184 4.29 -13.02 -2.42
N CYS A 185 3.99 -14.32 -2.46
CA CYS A 185 4.24 -15.20 -1.31
C CYS A 185 5.74 -15.36 -1.01
N GLY A 186 6.59 -15.34 -2.03
CA GLY A 186 8.04 -15.34 -1.90
C GLY A 186 8.55 -14.09 -1.18
N ILE A 187 8.03 -12.91 -1.53
CA ILE A 187 8.34 -11.64 -0.84
C ILE A 187 7.89 -11.70 0.62
N LEU A 188 6.67 -12.18 0.92
CA LEU A 188 6.20 -12.32 2.30
C LEU A 188 7.07 -13.28 3.12
N THR A 189 7.47 -14.40 2.52
CA THR A 189 8.34 -15.39 3.17
C THR A 189 9.73 -14.81 3.42
N TYR A 190 10.27 -14.04 2.47
CA TYR A 190 11.54 -13.33 2.64
C TYR A 190 11.48 -12.30 3.78
N ILE A 191 10.40 -11.51 3.86
CA ILE A 191 10.18 -10.57 4.96
C ILE A 191 10.11 -11.31 6.29
N ALA A 192 9.43 -12.45 6.36
CA ALA A 192 9.37 -13.25 7.58
C ALA A 192 10.74 -13.83 7.98
N TRP A 193 11.56 -14.23 7.01
CA TRP A 193 12.81 -14.96 7.23
C TRP A 193 14.06 -14.10 7.39
N ASN A 194 14.06 -12.81 7.04
CA ASN A 194 15.29 -11.99 7.00
C ASN A 194 16.18 -12.16 8.26
N PRO A 195 17.37 -12.82 8.15
CA PRO A 195 18.16 -13.29 9.30
C PRO A 195 18.87 -12.18 10.06
N THR A 196 18.99 -11.00 9.48
CA THR A 196 19.78 -9.89 10.03
C THR A 196 19.15 -9.21 11.24
N ALA A 197 17.83 -9.38 11.45
CA ALA A 197 17.09 -8.67 12.49
C ALA A 197 15.88 -9.50 13.01
N ILE A 198 16.11 -10.73 13.46
CA ILE A 198 15.04 -11.62 13.93
C ILE A 198 14.92 -11.56 15.45
N ASN A 199 13.75 -11.11 15.95
CA ASN A 199 13.41 -11.06 17.37
C ASN A 199 12.44 -12.18 17.83
N TYR A 200 12.05 -13.08 16.92
CA TYR A 200 11.04 -14.14 17.17
C TYR A 200 11.45 -15.43 16.45
N ASN A 201 10.81 -16.57 16.76
CA ASN A 201 11.09 -17.80 16.03
C ASN A 201 10.55 -17.71 14.58
N SER A 202 11.44 -17.60 13.59
CA SER A 202 11.07 -17.44 12.18
C SER A 202 10.60 -18.71 11.49
N ASP A 203 10.93 -19.89 12.03
CA ASP A 203 10.59 -21.18 11.42
C ASP A 203 9.08 -21.37 11.36
N GLU A 204 8.37 -21.01 12.43
CA GLU A 204 6.91 -21.17 12.50
C GLU A 204 6.18 -20.29 11.45
N PRO A 205 6.40 -18.96 11.38
CA PRO A 205 5.77 -18.12 10.36
C PRO A 205 6.12 -18.51 8.92
N VAL A 206 7.38 -18.91 8.66
CA VAL A 206 7.80 -19.37 7.33
C VAL A 206 7.03 -20.64 6.95
N MET A 207 6.95 -21.63 7.83
CA MET A 207 6.19 -22.86 7.57
C MET A 207 4.69 -22.59 7.38
N LYS A 208 4.11 -21.67 8.17
CA LYS A 208 2.71 -21.27 8.00
C LYS A 208 2.46 -20.56 6.66
N LEU A 209 3.36 -19.69 6.20
CA LEU A 209 3.25 -19.04 4.89
C LEU A 209 3.40 -20.04 3.73
N LEU A 210 4.34 -20.99 3.84
CA LEU A 210 4.48 -22.07 2.86
C LEU A 210 3.21 -22.93 2.80
N GLY A 211 2.66 -23.31 3.96
CA GLY A 211 1.40 -24.05 4.04
C GLY A 211 0.23 -23.29 3.40
N ALA A 212 0.11 -21.99 3.66
CA ALA A 212 -0.93 -21.15 3.05
C ALA A 212 -0.75 -21.04 1.52
N THR A 213 0.49 -20.97 1.04
CA THR A 213 0.82 -20.94 -0.39
C THR A 213 0.44 -22.24 -1.08
N ILE A 214 0.74 -23.39 -0.47
CA ILE A 214 0.36 -24.71 -0.98
C ILE A 214 -1.17 -24.85 -1.02
N LEU A 215 -1.85 -24.46 0.06
CA LEU A 215 -3.31 -24.46 0.12
C LEU A 215 -3.92 -23.59 -0.99
N SER A 216 -3.34 -22.42 -1.24
CA SER A 216 -3.74 -21.53 -2.33
C SER A 216 -3.62 -22.20 -3.71
N TYR A 217 -2.53 -22.91 -3.99
CA TYR A 217 -2.37 -23.63 -5.26
C TYR A 217 -3.37 -24.78 -5.43
N ILE A 218 -3.64 -25.54 -4.35
CA ILE A 218 -4.63 -26.62 -4.38
C ILE A 218 -6.01 -26.05 -4.67
N THR A 219 -6.42 -24.99 -3.96
CA THR A 219 -7.73 -24.36 -4.11
C THR A 219 -7.89 -23.67 -5.46
N PHE A 220 -6.86 -23.01 -5.97
CA PHE A 220 -6.82 -22.51 -7.35
C PHE A 220 -7.01 -23.64 -8.36
N GLY A 221 -6.22 -24.71 -8.25
CA GLY A 221 -6.26 -25.85 -9.16
C GLY A 221 -7.63 -26.55 -9.18
N LEU A 222 -8.22 -26.78 -8.01
CA LEU A 222 -9.56 -27.35 -7.89
C LEU A 222 -10.64 -26.46 -8.51
N SER A 223 -10.60 -25.16 -8.24
CA SER A 223 -11.56 -24.20 -8.80
C SER A 223 -11.43 -24.06 -10.32
N TYR A 224 -10.20 -23.96 -10.82
CA TYR A 224 -9.89 -23.89 -12.24
C TYR A 224 -10.33 -25.16 -12.97
N TYR A 225 -9.99 -26.33 -12.44
CA TYR A 225 -10.41 -27.62 -12.98
C TYR A 225 -11.93 -27.73 -13.02
N TYR A 226 -12.60 -27.41 -11.91
CA TYR A 226 -14.05 -27.43 -11.81
C TYR A 226 -14.72 -26.53 -12.87
N CYS A 227 -14.22 -25.30 -13.06
CA CYS A 227 -14.78 -24.36 -14.04
C CYS A 227 -14.42 -24.73 -15.49
N SER A 228 -13.32 -25.44 -15.72
CA SER A 228 -12.91 -25.87 -17.08
C SER A 228 -13.76 -27.01 -17.63
N ILE A 229 -14.34 -27.85 -16.77
CA ILE A 229 -15.12 -29.03 -17.15
C ILE A 229 -16.63 -28.72 -17.16
N ASN A 230 -17.07 -27.87 -16.25
CA ASN A 230 -18.48 -27.60 -16.06
C ASN A 230 -18.96 -26.39 -16.88
N GLU A 231 -20.25 -26.38 -17.19
CA GLU A 231 -20.92 -25.26 -17.85
C GLU A 231 -20.90 -23.97 -17.00
N GLU A 232 -21.04 -22.83 -17.69
CA GLU A 232 -20.95 -21.49 -17.09
C GLU A 232 -21.90 -21.27 -15.91
N TYR A 233 -23.10 -21.88 -15.91
CA TYR A 233 -24.05 -21.72 -14.81
C TYR A 233 -23.50 -22.30 -13.49
N LYS A 234 -22.78 -23.44 -13.55
CA LYS A 234 -22.17 -24.06 -12.35
C LYS A 234 -20.97 -23.25 -11.89
N ALA A 235 -20.18 -22.71 -12.82
CA ALA A 235 -19.08 -21.80 -12.50
C ALA A 235 -19.61 -20.52 -11.83
N ASN A 236 -20.72 -19.95 -12.31
CA ASN A 236 -21.35 -18.78 -11.71
C ASN A 236 -21.91 -19.08 -10.31
N LYS A 237 -22.48 -20.27 -10.10
CA LYS A 237 -22.91 -20.73 -8.78
C LYS A 237 -21.75 -20.84 -7.80
N LEU A 238 -20.60 -21.38 -8.24
CA LEU A 238 -19.37 -21.40 -7.43
C LEU A 238 -18.89 -19.99 -7.09
N ARG A 239 -18.87 -19.07 -8.05
CA ARG A 239 -18.53 -17.65 -7.80
C ARG A 239 -19.43 -17.02 -6.75
N SER A 240 -20.73 -17.28 -6.79
CA SER A 240 -21.67 -16.80 -5.78
C SER A 240 -21.38 -17.37 -4.39
N TYR A 241 -21.02 -18.65 -4.28
CA TYR A 241 -20.65 -19.27 -3.01
C TYR A 241 -19.30 -18.75 -2.49
N LEU A 242 -18.34 -18.46 -3.35
CA LEU A 242 -17.06 -17.84 -2.98
C LEU A 242 -17.27 -16.41 -2.49
N ALA A 243 -18.15 -15.64 -3.14
CA ALA A 243 -18.52 -14.30 -2.69
C ALA A 243 -19.18 -14.37 -1.29
N LEU A 244 -20.16 -15.25 -1.08
CA LEU A 244 -20.76 -15.46 0.24
C LEU A 244 -19.72 -15.90 1.28
N SER A 245 -18.80 -16.80 0.91
CA SER A 245 -17.73 -17.28 1.79
C SER A 245 -16.78 -16.16 2.19
N SER A 246 -16.49 -15.20 1.31
CA SER A 246 -15.64 -14.05 1.66
C SER A 246 -16.28 -13.17 2.74
N VAL A 247 -17.60 -12.97 2.68
CA VAL A 247 -18.35 -12.25 3.72
C VAL A 247 -18.32 -13.04 5.04
N LEU A 248 -18.49 -14.37 4.98
CA LEU A 248 -18.38 -15.21 6.17
C LEU A 248 -16.97 -15.18 6.78
N VAL A 249 -15.92 -15.17 5.96
CA VAL A 249 -14.53 -15.06 6.43
C VAL A 249 -14.26 -13.70 7.08
N PHE A 250 -14.88 -12.63 6.58
CA PHE A 250 -14.81 -11.32 7.23
C PHE A 250 -15.40 -11.37 8.66
N PHE A 251 -16.63 -11.88 8.83
CA PHE A 251 -17.22 -12.01 10.16
C PHE A 251 -16.45 -12.99 11.04
N PHE A 252 -15.94 -14.08 10.48
CA PHE A 252 -15.05 -15.01 11.17
C PHE A 252 -13.77 -14.31 11.65
N ALA A 253 -13.17 -13.43 10.85
CA ALA A 253 -11.98 -12.68 11.24
C ALA A 253 -12.24 -11.75 12.44
N VAL A 254 -13.40 -11.08 12.47
CA VAL A 254 -13.80 -10.25 13.62
C VAL A 254 -14.06 -11.14 14.85
N PHE A 255 -14.82 -12.22 14.68
CA PHE A 255 -15.16 -13.16 15.74
C PHE A 255 -13.94 -13.83 16.37
N ILE A 256 -12.98 -14.28 15.54
CA ILE A 256 -11.79 -14.96 16.05
C ILE A 256 -10.83 -13.98 16.73
N MET A 257 -10.85 -12.69 16.38
CA MET A 257 -9.98 -11.68 17.00
C MET A 257 -10.50 -11.25 18.37
N ASN A 258 -11.80 -10.96 18.48
CA ASN A 258 -12.46 -10.64 19.74
C ASN A 258 -13.77 -11.46 19.88
N PRO A 259 -13.68 -12.72 20.35
CA PRO A 259 -14.84 -13.57 20.52
C PRO A 259 -15.79 -12.98 21.58
N PRO A 260 -17.12 -13.09 21.42
CA PRO A 260 -18.09 -12.63 22.42
C PRO A 260 -17.87 -13.28 23.79
N GLU A 261 -18.27 -12.59 24.86
CA GLU A 261 -18.09 -13.04 26.26
C GLU A 261 -18.59 -14.46 26.49
N ALA A 262 -19.77 -14.82 25.97
CA ALA A 262 -20.33 -16.17 26.08
C ALA A 262 -19.42 -17.28 25.50
N VAL A 263 -18.64 -16.97 24.45
CA VAL A 263 -17.69 -17.92 23.85
C VAL A 263 -16.43 -18.03 24.71
N GLN A 264 -16.01 -16.93 25.33
CA GLN A 264 -14.87 -16.92 26.25
C GLN A 264 -15.18 -17.73 27.52
N GLU A 265 -16.38 -17.55 28.09
CA GLU A 265 -16.86 -18.32 29.25
C GLU A 265 -16.95 -19.82 28.97
N LEU A 266 -17.53 -20.19 27.81
CA LEU A 266 -17.61 -21.59 27.40
C LEU A 266 -16.22 -22.20 27.16
N CYS A 267 -15.28 -21.43 26.61
CA CYS A 267 -13.89 -21.88 26.49
C CYS A 267 -13.25 -22.07 27.87
N ALA A 268 -13.44 -21.13 28.80
CA ALA A 268 -12.91 -21.23 30.16
C ALA A 268 -13.45 -22.45 30.90
N ASP A 269 -14.74 -22.76 30.77
CA ASP A 269 -15.38 -23.94 31.34
C ASP A 269 -14.79 -25.25 30.75
N ILE A 270 -14.70 -25.35 29.42
CA ILE A 270 -14.15 -26.54 28.73
C ILE A 270 -12.70 -26.81 29.11
N PHE A 271 -11.88 -25.76 29.21
CA PHE A 271 -10.46 -25.88 29.55
C PHE A 271 -10.19 -25.82 31.06
N SER A 272 -11.25 -25.77 31.90
CA SER A 272 -11.17 -25.70 33.36
C SER A 272 -10.26 -24.58 33.86
N ILE A 273 -10.36 -23.41 33.23
CA ILE A 273 -9.58 -22.21 33.53
C ILE A 273 -10.34 -21.38 34.55
N SER A 274 -9.69 -21.00 35.65
CA SER A 274 -10.34 -20.23 36.72
C SER A 274 -10.74 -18.83 36.24
N SER A 275 -11.94 -18.37 36.60
CA SER A 275 -12.43 -17.03 36.27
C SER A 275 -11.74 -15.89 37.04
N ASP A 276 -10.84 -16.23 37.97
CA ASP A 276 -9.98 -15.30 38.72
C ASP A 276 -8.68 -14.96 37.96
N ASP A 277 -8.27 -15.80 37.00
CA ASP A 277 -7.16 -15.46 36.11
C ASP A 277 -7.61 -14.40 35.11
N ASN A 278 -6.74 -13.43 34.79
CA ASN A 278 -7.00 -12.47 33.71
C ASN A 278 -7.30 -13.25 32.42
N ILE A 279 -8.58 -13.39 32.05
CA ILE A 279 -9.03 -14.16 30.88
C ILE A 279 -8.33 -13.67 29.60
N GLN A 280 -7.99 -12.38 29.56
CA GLN A 280 -7.18 -11.74 28.50
C GLN A 280 -5.78 -12.36 28.31
N LEU A 281 -5.16 -12.86 29.38
CA LEU A 281 -3.88 -13.56 29.34
C LEU A 281 -4.00 -15.03 28.93
N THR A 282 -5.21 -15.53 28.69
CA THR A 282 -5.44 -16.94 28.40
C THR A 282 -5.77 -17.17 26.93
N ARG A 283 -5.59 -18.40 26.43
CA ARG A 283 -5.94 -18.79 25.05
C ARG A 283 -7.42 -18.54 24.70
N CYS A 284 -8.28 -18.48 25.71
CA CYS A 284 -9.72 -18.26 25.60
C CYS A 284 -10.13 -16.79 25.48
N GLY A 285 -9.33 -15.85 26.00
CA GLY A 285 -9.64 -14.42 25.93
C GLY A 285 -9.45 -13.85 24.52
N GLY A 286 -10.18 -12.81 24.18
CA GLY A 286 -9.94 -12.02 22.96
C GLY A 286 -8.77 -11.05 23.11
N VAL A 287 -8.23 -10.59 21.98
CA VAL A 287 -7.41 -9.38 21.98
C VAL A 287 -8.38 -8.21 21.95
N GLU A 288 -8.30 -7.30 22.93
CA GLU A 288 -9.17 -6.13 22.93
C GLU A 288 -8.98 -5.31 21.65
N ALA A 289 -10.07 -4.76 21.11
CA ALA A 289 -10.03 -3.94 19.89
C ALA A 289 -9.13 -2.69 20.04
N SER A 290 -8.88 -2.23 21.27
CA SER A 290 -7.94 -1.14 21.59
C SER A 290 -6.47 -1.50 21.31
N GLN A 291 -6.14 -2.79 21.38
CA GLN A 291 -4.78 -3.34 21.24
C GLN A 291 -4.52 -3.91 19.85
N TRP A 292 -5.55 -3.91 19.00
CA TRP A 292 -5.45 -4.20 17.59
C TRP A 292 -4.58 -3.13 16.92
N GLY A 293 -3.48 -3.53 16.29
CA GLY A 293 -2.63 -2.61 15.56
C GLY A 293 -2.10 -3.15 14.23
N GLY A 294 -1.31 -2.30 13.58
CA GLY A 294 -0.60 -2.66 12.36
C GLY A 294 -1.46 -2.74 11.11
N ILE A 295 -0.84 -3.24 10.04
CA ILE A 295 -1.45 -3.38 8.71
C ILE A 295 -2.71 -4.26 8.75
N PHE A 296 -2.71 -5.31 9.58
CA PHE A 296 -3.82 -6.25 9.67
C PHE A 296 -5.15 -5.56 10.03
N VAL A 297 -5.13 -4.67 11.02
CA VAL A 297 -6.33 -4.00 11.53
C VAL A 297 -6.83 -2.96 10.57
N ASN A 298 -5.91 -2.22 9.93
CA ASN A 298 -6.26 -1.32 8.84
C ASN A 298 -6.95 -2.05 7.70
N LEU A 299 -6.51 -3.28 7.37
CA LEU A 299 -7.14 -4.10 6.35
C LEU A 299 -8.52 -4.62 6.80
N ILE A 300 -8.70 -5.02 8.06
CA ILE A 300 -10.03 -5.38 8.60
C ILE A 300 -10.98 -4.18 8.58
N VAL A 301 -10.55 -3.00 9.04
CA VAL A 301 -11.41 -1.81 9.06
C VAL A 301 -11.74 -1.36 7.64
N ALA A 302 -10.78 -1.40 6.72
CA ALA A 302 -11.02 -1.08 5.31
C ALA A 302 -12.02 -2.07 4.67
N THR A 303 -11.85 -3.37 4.90
CA THR A 303 -12.77 -4.39 4.40
C THR A 303 -14.15 -4.29 5.05
N ALA A 304 -14.23 -4.02 6.35
CA ALA A 304 -15.48 -3.73 7.05
C ALA A 304 -16.21 -2.53 6.43
N GLY A 305 -15.47 -1.44 6.16
CA GLY A 305 -15.99 -0.27 5.47
C GLY A 305 -16.51 -0.60 4.08
N CYS A 306 -15.80 -1.44 3.31
CA CYS A 306 -16.26 -1.88 2.00
C CYS A 306 -17.54 -2.73 2.09
N VAL A 307 -17.62 -3.69 3.01
CA VAL A 307 -18.77 -4.60 3.15
C VAL A 307 -20.00 -3.85 3.66
N LEU A 308 -19.85 -3.05 4.72
CA LEU A 308 -20.94 -2.25 5.28
C LEU A 308 -21.36 -1.14 4.31
N GLY A 309 -20.39 -0.46 3.68
CA GLY A 309 -20.64 0.56 2.67
C GLY A 309 -21.37 0.00 1.45
N PHE A 310 -21.02 -1.21 1.00
CA PHE A 310 -21.75 -1.91 -0.04
C PHE A 310 -23.20 -2.21 0.40
N GLY A 311 -23.41 -2.75 1.60
CA GLY A 311 -24.74 -3.03 2.13
C GLY A 311 -25.62 -1.76 2.22
N ILE A 312 -25.08 -0.67 2.77
CA ILE A 312 -25.74 0.63 2.83
C ILE A 312 -26.02 1.16 1.42
N GLY A 313 -25.06 1.05 0.50
CA GLY A 313 -25.21 1.47 -0.89
C GLY A 313 -26.35 0.74 -1.62
N VAL A 314 -26.50 -0.56 -1.40
CA VAL A 314 -27.62 -1.35 -1.94
C VAL A 314 -28.97 -0.87 -1.36
N VAL A 315 -29.05 -0.63 -0.05
CA VAL A 315 -30.26 -0.11 0.59
C VAL A 315 -30.61 1.28 0.06
N LEU A 316 -29.63 2.17 -0.09
CA LEU A 316 -29.84 3.52 -0.65
C LEU A 316 -30.25 3.46 -2.13
N ALA A 317 -29.74 2.50 -2.91
CA ALA A 317 -30.15 2.28 -4.29
C ALA A 317 -31.63 1.88 -4.38
N PHE A 318 -32.10 0.98 -3.51
CA PHE A 318 -33.52 0.64 -3.41
C PHE A 318 -34.34 1.82 -2.88
N GLY A 319 -33.82 2.59 -1.91
CA GLY A 319 -34.45 3.80 -1.38
C GLY A 319 -34.69 4.84 -2.47
N ARG A 320 -33.72 5.06 -3.36
CA ARG A 320 -33.84 5.94 -4.54
C ARG A 320 -34.94 5.47 -5.51
N GLN A 321 -35.12 4.17 -5.67
CA GLN A 321 -36.16 3.59 -6.53
C GLN A 321 -37.55 3.55 -5.87
N SER A 322 -37.64 3.79 -4.56
CA SER A 322 -38.91 3.77 -3.82
C SER A 322 -39.87 4.88 -4.25
N GLU A 323 -41.16 4.57 -4.27
CA GLU A 323 -42.23 5.54 -4.52
C GLU A 323 -42.58 6.38 -3.28
N LEU A 324 -42.19 5.93 -2.08
CA LEU A 324 -42.48 6.62 -0.82
C LEU A 324 -41.50 7.79 -0.62
N PRO A 325 -42.00 9.04 -0.53
CA PRO A 325 -41.18 10.25 -0.34
C PRO A 325 -40.20 10.16 0.82
N PHE A 326 -40.64 9.52 1.92
CA PHE A 326 -39.86 9.38 3.15
C PHE A 326 -38.54 8.61 2.95
N PHE A 327 -38.52 7.60 2.09
CA PHE A 327 -37.31 6.82 1.81
C PHE A 327 -36.53 7.39 0.62
N LYS A 328 -37.21 7.97 -0.37
CA LYS A 328 -36.60 8.46 -1.61
C LYS A 328 -35.74 9.70 -1.41
N TYR A 329 -36.27 10.74 -0.76
CA TYR A 329 -35.58 12.02 -0.67
C TYR A 329 -34.26 11.95 0.13
N PRO A 330 -34.19 11.26 1.29
CA PRO A 330 -32.93 11.07 1.99
C PRO A 330 -31.89 10.27 1.18
N SER A 331 -32.31 9.22 0.47
CA SER A 331 -31.38 8.42 -0.34
C SER A 331 -30.82 9.19 -1.53
N VAL A 332 -31.64 9.99 -2.21
CA VAL A 332 -31.17 10.85 -3.31
C VAL A 332 -30.20 11.92 -2.79
N ALA A 333 -30.54 12.58 -1.68
CA ALA A 333 -29.68 13.60 -1.09
C ALA A 333 -28.29 13.06 -0.72
N LEU A 334 -28.22 11.88 -0.09
CA LEU A 334 -26.94 11.25 0.25
C LEU A 334 -26.13 10.83 -0.98
N ILE A 335 -26.77 10.27 -2.01
CA ILE A 335 -26.08 9.81 -3.23
C ILE A 335 -25.56 10.99 -4.07
N GLU A 336 -26.28 12.11 -4.13
CA GLU A 336 -25.91 13.24 -4.99
C GLU A 336 -24.97 14.26 -4.31
N THR A 337 -24.88 14.24 -2.97
CA THR A 337 -24.04 15.20 -2.21
C THR A 337 -22.64 14.67 -1.90
N VAL A 338 -22.46 13.35 -1.81
CA VAL A 338 -21.18 12.67 -1.52
C VAL A 338 -20.43 12.37 -2.82
#